data_AF-A0A6N7XX24-F1
#
_entry.id   AF-A0A6N7XX24-F1
#
_cell.length_a   1.000
_cell.length_b   1.000
_cell.length_c   1.000
_cell.angle_alpha   90.00
_cell.angle_beta   90.00
_cell.angle_gamma   90.00
#
_symmetry.space_group_name_H-M   'P 1'
#
loop_
_entity.id
_entity.type
_entity.pdbx_description
1 polymer ?
#
loop_
_entity_poly.entity_id
_entity_poly.type
_entity_poly.pdbx_seq_one_letter_code
_entity_poly.pdbx_strand_id
1 'polypeptide(L)'
;MPKGDKHKEIIRIVLDKRCNIEYTSIDNQNAISYIEKLKILQRLSDDLPFQYELGDYYVTLDKVNITNKLYYLITIVDEYNKCSNCSKVFIDKVTGLYNRNYWERFINDEMLNLRTESFTLIIIDVDNLKRINDIHGHTAGDKAIEIVGEGIKKCIRKNDVGLRYGGDEFIILLFKQDKNIAYKIIERIRREIHNLSVDYGLNIQFSAGVAYSNSLKNMVDIITMADKDLYREKALKKTNEC
;
A
#
# COMPACT_ATOMS: atom_id res chain seq x y z
N MET A 1 25.08 -24.53 9.04
CA MET A 1 25.29 -23.78 7.78
C MET A 1 23.98 -23.10 7.43
N PRO A 2 23.84 -21.78 7.58
CA PRO A 2 22.62 -21.09 7.19
C PRO A 2 22.62 -20.95 5.66
N LYS A 3 21.60 -21.52 5.00
CA LYS A 3 21.29 -21.20 3.60
C LYS A 3 20.67 -19.81 3.61
N GLY A 4 21.32 -18.87 2.92
CA GLY A 4 20.96 -17.46 2.93
C GLY A 4 19.54 -17.17 2.45
N ASP A 5 18.94 -16.15 3.06
CA ASP A 5 17.77 -15.45 2.56
C ASP A 5 18.00 -15.05 1.11
N LYS A 6 17.32 -15.72 0.18
CA LYS A 6 17.17 -15.18 -1.17
C LYS A 6 16.06 -14.15 -1.10
N HIS A 7 16.44 -12.87 -1.11
CA HIS A 7 15.51 -11.77 -1.35
C HIS A 7 14.68 -12.08 -2.60
N LYS A 8 13.35 -11.96 -2.50
CA LYS A 8 12.46 -12.02 -3.67
C LYS A 8 12.83 -10.88 -4.62
N GLU A 9 13.41 -11.24 -5.76
CA GLU A 9 13.94 -10.29 -6.71
C GLU A 9 12.82 -9.87 -7.68
N ILE A 10 12.42 -8.59 -7.61
CA ILE A 10 11.50 -8.01 -8.58
C ILE A 10 12.35 -7.53 -9.75
N ILE A 11 12.12 -8.13 -10.92
CA ILE A 11 12.82 -7.80 -12.14
C ILE A 11 11.95 -6.85 -12.95
N ARG A 12 12.50 -5.69 -13.32
CA ARG A 12 11.84 -4.71 -14.18
C ARG A 12 12.59 -4.56 -15.46
N ILE A 13 11.88 -4.60 -16.58
CA ILE A 13 12.43 -4.38 -17.92
C ILE A 13 11.54 -3.36 -18.63
N VAL A 14 12.15 -2.36 -19.25
CA VAL A 14 11.47 -1.38 -20.09
C VAL A 14 11.90 -1.59 -21.53
N LEU A 15 10.94 -1.78 -22.42
CA LEU A 15 11.17 -1.89 -23.85
C LEU A 15 10.63 -0.66 -24.59
N ASP A 16 11.33 -0.21 -25.64
CA ASP A 16 10.75 0.74 -26.58
C ASP A 16 9.67 0.08 -27.48
N LYS A 17 9.03 0.87 -28.33
CA LYS A 17 8.05 0.36 -29.33
C LYS A 17 8.63 -0.65 -30.33
N ARG A 18 9.95 -0.72 -30.48
CA ARG A 18 10.68 -1.67 -31.33
C ARG A 18 11.17 -2.89 -30.52
N CYS A 19 10.74 -3.02 -29.27
CA CYS A 19 11.14 -4.06 -28.32
C CYS A 19 12.63 -4.06 -27.94
N ASN A 20 13.33 -2.92 -28.07
CA ASN A 20 14.68 -2.75 -27.57
C ASN A 20 14.66 -2.49 -26.06
N ILE A 21 15.60 -3.08 -25.31
CA ILE A 21 15.73 -2.83 -23.87
C ILE A 21 16.29 -1.42 -23.65
N GLU A 22 15.48 -0.56 -23.05
CA GLU A 22 15.83 0.82 -22.69
C GLU A 22 16.27 0.90 -21.22
N TYR A 23 15.76 -0.01 -20.39
CA TYR A 23 16.15 -0.17 -18.99
C TYR A 23 15.90 -1.59 -18.53
N THR A 24 16.74 -2.07 -17.61
CA THR A 24 16.51 -3.30 -16.86
C THR A 24 17.10 -3.17 -15.46
N SER A 25 16.43 -3.74 -14.45
CA SER A 25 16.94 -3.78 -13.07
C SER A 25 17.98 -4.88 -12.84
N ILE A 26 18.15 -5.78 -13.81
CA ILE A 26 19.17 -6.84 -13.88
C ILE A 26 20.06 -6.61 -15.10
N ASP A 27 21.15 -7.37 -15.26
CA ASP A 27 21.97 -7.27 -16.46
C ASP A 27 21.20 -7.67 -17.74
N ASN A 28 21.64 -7.12 -18.88
CA ASN A 28 20.98 -7.31 -20.16
C ASN A 28 20.89 -8.77 -20.61
N GLN A 29 21.88 -9.61 -20.29
CA GLN A 29 21.87 -11.01 -20.71
C GLN A 29 20.76 -11.78 -19.97
N ASN A 30 20.64 -11.56 -18.67
CA ASN A 30 19.57 -12.15 -17.87
C ASN A 30 18.20 -11.58 -18.26
N ALA A 31 18.09 -10.27 -18.55
CA ALA A 31 16.86 -9.66 -19.04
C ALA A 31 16.36 -10.31 -20.35
N ILE A 32 17.25 -10.52 -21.32
CA ILE A 32 16.93 -11.21 -22.58
C ILE A 32 16.47 -12.64 -22.31
N SER A 33 17.18 -13.38 -21.45
CA SER A 33 16.81 -14.73 -21.04
C SER A 33 15.40 -14.78 -20.45
N TYR A 34 15.02 -13.82 -19.59
CA TYR A 34 13.67 -13.74 -19.05
C TYR A 34 12.61 -13.41 -20.09
N ILE A 35 12.89 -12.47 -21.01
CA ILE A 35 11.98 -12.12 -22.11
C ILE A 35 11.64 -13.34 -22.96
N GLU A 36 12.65 -14.16 -23.29
CA GLU A 36 12.48 -15.39 -24.06
C GLU A 36 11.78 -16.48 -23.24
N LYS A 37 12.29 -16.78 -22.04
CA LYS A 37 11.77 -17.80 -21.13
C LYS A 37 10.29 -17.58 -20.82
N LEU A 38 9.90 -16.33 -20.57
CA LEU A 38 8.54 -15.96 -20.19
C LEU A 38 7.65 -15.63 -21.40
N LYS A 39 8.18 -15.74 -22.62
CA LYS A 39 7.45 -15.50 -23.88
C LYS A 39 6.76 -14.13 -23.90
N ILE A 40 7.48 -13.10 -23.43
CA ILE A 40 6.95 -11.75 -23.22
C ILE A 40 6.61 -11.08 -24.55
N LEU A 41 7.50 -11.12 -25.55
CA LEU A 41 7.28 -10.45 -26.84
C LEU A 41 6.05 -10.96 -27.59
N GLN A 42 5.71 -12.25 -27.41
CA GLN A 42 4.52 -12.86 -28.03
C GLN A 42 3.20 -12.39 -27.39
N ARG A 43 3.28 -11.76 -26.22
CA ARG A 43 2.14 -11.29 -25.41
C ARG A 43 2.01 -9.77 -25.39
N LEU A 44 3.01 -9.06 -25.89
CA LEU A 44 2.90 -7.63 -26.14
C LEU A 44 1.86 -7.43 -27.24
N SER A 45 0.73 -6.83 -26.87
CA SER A 45 -0.36 -6.52 -27.77
C SER A 45 -0.83 -5.09 -27.52
N ASP A 46 -1.80 -4.64 -28.30
CA ASP A 46 -2.36 -3.32 -28.07
C ASP A 46 -3.25 -3.24 -26.82
N ASP A 47 -3.77 -4.38 -26.36
CA ASP A 47 -4.68 -4.54 -25.22
C ASP A 47 -3.93 -4.70 -23.89
N LEU A 48 -2.99 -3.80 -23.60
CA LEU A 48 -2.32 -3.70 -22.29
C LEU A 48 -3.08 -2.70 -21.37
N PRO A 49 -3.13 -2.93 -20.04
CA PRO A 49 -2.29 -3.85 -19.26
C PRO A 49 -2.72 -5.32 -19.32
N PHE A 50 -1.74 -6.23 -19.29
CA PHE A 50 -1.96 -7.68 -19.35
C PHE A 50 -1.09 -8.40 -18.32
N GLN A 51 -1.68 -9.39 -17.64
CA GLN A 51 -1.01 -10.14 -16.57
C GLN A 51 -1.16 -11.64 -16.82
N TYR A 52 -0.10 -12.40 -16.54
CA TYR A 52 -0.13 -13.86 -16.67
C TYR A 52 0.90 -14.54 -15.78
N GLU A 53 0.63 -15.80 -15.49
CA GLU A 53 1.53 -16.70 -14.78
C GLU A 53 2.21 -17.65 -15.77
N LEU A 54 3.51 -17.90 -15.58
CA LEU A 54 4.23 -18.94 -16.30
C LEU A 54 5.26 -19.63 -15.40
N GLY A 55 4.94 -20.84 -14.96
CA GLY A 55 5.75 -21.57 -13.99
C GLY A 55 5.70 -20.90 -12.62
N ASP A 56 6.86 -20.58 -12.05
CA ASP A 56 6.99 -19.91 -10.75
C ASP A 56 6.94 -18.37 -10.86
N TYR A 57 6.70 -17.83 -12.06
CA TYR A 57 6.78 -16.39 -12.34
C TYR A 57 5.42 -15.75 -12.52
N TYR A 58 5.24 -14.60 -11.87
CA TYR A 58 4.14 -13.67 -12.16
C TYR A 58 4.66 -12.54 -13.03
N VAL A 59 3.99 -12.27 -14.15
CA VAL A 59 4.41 -11.24 -15.12
C VAL A 59 3.29 -10.24 -15.36
N THR A 60 3.63 -8.95 -15.20
CA THR A 60 2.78 -7.82 -15.59
C THR A 60 3.40 -7.12 -16.80
N LEU A 61 2.59 -6.84 -17.81
CA LEU A 61 2.93 -6.08 -19.00
C LEU A 61 2.07 -4.81 -19.03
N ASP A 62 2.71 -3.65 -19.02
CA ASP A 62 2.06 -2.33 -19.03
C ASP A 62 2.57 -1.46 -20.19
N LYS A 63 1.80 -0.45 -20.56
CA LYS A 63 2.21 0.63 -21.48
C LYS A 63 2.43 1.92 -20.70
N VAL A 64 3.58 2.55 -20.91
CA VAL A 64 3.91 3.83 -20.28
C VAL A 64 4.32 4.85 -21.34
N ASN A 65 3.79 6.06 -21.23
CA ASN A 65 4.18 7.18 -22.09
C ASN A 65 5.18 8.06 -21.34
N ILE A 66 6.42 8.12 -21.83
CA ILE A 66 7.48 8.98 -21.30
C ILE A 66 7.87 9.94 -22.41
N THR A 67 7.77 11.25 -22.16
CA THR A 67 8.12 12.31 -23.13
C THR A 67 7.51 12.13 -24.54
N ASN A 68 6.22 11.76 -24.58
CA ASN A 68 5.46 11.44 -25.81
C ASN A 68 5.99 10.24 -26.62
N LYS A 69 6.79 9.37 -26.00
CA LYS A 69 7.19 8.07 -26.54
C LYS A 69 6.56 6.95 -25.72
N LEU A 70 6.04 5.94 -26.43
CA LEU A 70 5.46 4.75 -25.84
C LEU A 70 6.55 3.74 -25.51
N TYR A 71 6.49 3.19 -24.29
CA TYR A 71 7.33 2.10 -23.82
C TYR A 71 6.46 0.99 -23.20
N TYR A 72 6.97 -0.22 -23.21
CA TYR A 72 6.41 -1.35 -22.49
C TYR A 72 7.15 -1.52 -21.17
N LEU A 73 6.44 -1.48 -20.04
CA LEU A 73 6.99 -1.87 -18.75
C LEU A 73 6.64 -3.33 -18.49
N ILE A 74 7.66 -4.12 -18.16
CA ILE A 74 7.54 -5.52 -17.82
C ILE A 74 8.01 -5.67 -16.38
N THR A 75 7.15 -6.22 -15.53
CA THR A 75 7.49 -6.57 -14.15
C THR A 75 7.40 -8.08 -14.00
N ILE A 76 8.48 -8.72 -13.59
CA ILE A 76 8.58 -10.16 -13.36
C ILE A 76 8.89 -10.37 -11.88
N VAL A 77 8.12 -11.25 -11.25
CA VAL A 77 8.33 -11.68 -9.87
C VAL A 77 8.62 -13.18 -9.88
N ASP A 78 9.81 -13.58 -9.42
CA ASP A 78 10.18 -14.98 -9.19
C ASP A 78 9.57 -15.48 -7.86
N GLU A 79 9.22 -16.77 -7.79
CA GLU A 79 8.61 -17.46 -6.64
C GLU A 79 7.17 -17.04 -6.26
N TYR A 80 6.25 -16.97 -7.23
CA TYR A 80 4.82 -16.82 -6.93
C TYR A 80 4.25 -18.02 -6.13
N ASN A 81 4.84 -19.23 -6.26
CA ASN A 81 4.21 -20.50 -5.82
C ASN A 81 5.02 -21.44 -4.89
N LYS A 82 5.91 -20.95 -4.01
CA LYS A 82 6.53 -21.79 -2.95
C LYS A 82 6.43 -21.25 -1.52
N CYS A 83 5.32 -20.62 -1.18
CA CYS A 83 5.01 -20.43 0.24
C CYS A 83 3.51 -20.45 0.48
N SER A 84 3.00 -21.63 0.82
CA SER A 84 1.66 -21.86 1.39
C SER A 84 1.40 -21.10 2.72
N ASN A 85 2.36 -20.27 3.18
CA ASN A 85 2.29 -19.39 4.35
C ASN A 85 2.55 -17.88 4.05
N CYS A 86 2.75 -17.46 2.79
CA CYS A 86 3.21 -16.10 2.45
C CYS A 86 2.17 -14.98 2.62
N SER A 87 0.88 -15.29 2.79
CA SER A 87 -0.11 -14.29 3.21
C SER A 87 0.28 -13.64 4.56
N LYS A 88 1.05 -14.32 5.41
CA LYS A 88 1.56 -13.78 6.69
C LYS A 88 2.67 -12.74 6.54
N VAL A 89 3.31 -12.62 5.37
CA VAL A 89 4.43 -11.68 5.15
C VAL A 89 3.92 -10.27 4.83
N PHE A 90 2.71 -10.17 4.28
CA PHE A 90 2.08 -8.91 3.87
C PHE A 90 0.96 -8.45 4.82
N ILE A 91 0.59 -9.29 5.78
CA ILE A 91 -0.46 -9.01 6.76
C ILE A 91 0.20 -8.76 8.11
N ASP A 92 -0.16 -7.65 8.75
CA ASP A 92 0.19 -7.39 10.14
C ASP A 92 -0.60 -8.34 11.05
N LYS A 93 0.10 -9.07 11.92
CA LYS A 93 -0.52 -10.14 12.72
C LYS A 93 -1.46 -9.62 13.81
N VAL A 94 -1.23 -8.40 14.29
CA VAL A 94 -2.02 -7.79 15.38
C VAL A 94 -3.35 -7.29 14.84
N THR A 95 -3.29 -6.56 13.72
CA THR A 95 -4.44 -5.87 13.16
C THR A 95 -5.14 -6.68 12.09
N GLY A 96 -4.45 -7.63 11.45
CA GLY A 96 -4.87 -8.35 10.26
C GLY A 96 -5.08 -7.45 9.03
N LEU A 97 -4.61 -6.20 9.07
CA LEU A 97 -4.50 -5.31 7.90
C LEU A 97 -3.25 -5.66 7.11
N TYR A 98 -3.07 -5.04 5.95
CA TYR A 98 -1.78 -5.10 5.26
C TYR A 98 -0.68 -4.44 6.09
N ASN A 99 0.57 -4.80 5.87
CA ASN A 99 1.72 -4.20 6.54
C ASN A 99 2.54 -3.33 5.59
N ARG A 100 3.60 -2.71 6.13
CA ARG A 100 4.53 -1.89 5.35
C ARG A 100 5.15 -2.61 4.13
N ASN A 101 5.44 -3.91 4.22
CA ASN A 101 5.99 -4.65 3.08
C ASN A 101 4.99 -4.73 1.92
N TYR A 102 3.69 -4.84 2.24
CA TYR A 102 2.64 -4.78 1.21
C TYR A 102 2.58 -3.40 0.57
N TRP A 103 2.68 -2.34 1.37
CA TRP A 103 2.70 -0.96 0.87
C TRP A 103 3.85 -0.73 -0.11
N GLU A 104 5.07 -1.11 0.27
CA GLU A 104 6.26 -0.95 -0.58
C GLU A 104 6.10 -1.69 -1.91
N ARG A 105 5.52 -2.90 -1.89
CA ARG A 105 5.16 -3.62 -3.11
C ARG A 105 4.04 -2.93 -3.91
N PHE A 106 2.98 -2.48 -3.25
CA PHE A 106 1.83 -1.85 -3.87
C PHE A 106 2.21 -0.57 -4.62
N ILE A 107 3.01 0.32 -4.00
CA ILE A 107 3.54 1.50 -4.69
C ILE A 107 4.33 1.10 -5.94
N ASN A 108 5.15 0.06 -5.80
CA ASN A 108 6.05 -0.41 -6.83
C ASN A 108 5.34 -1.06 -8.03
N ASP A 109 4.21 -1.73 -7.80
CA ASP A 109 3.45 -2.49 -8.80
C ASP A 109 2.30 -1.67 -9.41
N GLU A 110 1.60 -0.85 -8.61
CA GLU A 110 0.34 -0.18 -8.99
C GLU A 110 0.49 1.33 -9.28
N MET A 111 1.71 1.87 -9.22
CA MET A 111 1.97 3.32 -9.46
C MET A 111 1.50 3.81 -10.84
N LEU A 112 1.39 2.93 -11.83
CA LEU A 112 0.88 3.27 -13.17
C LEU A 112 -0.65 3.35 -13.20
N ASN A 113 -1.33 2.41 -12.54
CA ASN A 113 -2.80 2.40 -12.47
C ASN A 113 -3.36 3.55 -11.62
N LEU A 114 -2.61 3.95 -10.58
CA LEU A 114 -2.96 5.10 -9.74
C LEU A 114 -2.80 6.47 -10.43
N ARG A 115 -2.13 6.52 -11.60
CA ARG A 115 -2.05 7.75 -12.39
C ARG A 115 -3.32 8.00 -13.21
N THR A 116 -4.06 6.94 -13.55
CA THR A 116 -5.25 7.04 -14.41
C THR A 116 -6.54 7.06 -13.60
N GLU A 117 -6.55 6.51 -12.37
CA GLU A 117 -7.71 6.53 -11.48
C GLU A 117 -7.54 7.48 -10.28
N SER A 118 -8.61 8.19 -9.94
CA SER A 118 -8.65 9.02 -8.74
C SER A 118 -8.71 8.17 -7.47
N PHE A 119 -7.95 8.54 -6.45
CA PHE A 119 -7.98 7.90 -5.13
C PHE A 119 -7.82 8.94 -4.02
N THR A 120 -8.23 8.58 -2.80
CA THR A 120 -7.95 9.35 -1.59
C THR A 120 -7.04 8.55 -0.67
N LEU A 121 -5.95 9.18 -0.22
CA LEU A 121 -5.07 8.68 0.82
C LEU A 121 -5.51 9.27 2.16
N ILE A 122 -5.63 8.40 3.17
CA ILE A 122 -5.77 8.78 4.57
C ILE A 122 -4.56 8.24 5.33
N ILE A 123 -3.90 9.10 6.10
CA ILE A 123 -2.88 8.70 7.07
C ILE A 123 -3.48 8.89 8.45
N ILE A 124 -3.38 7.87 9.29
CA ILE A 124 -3.90 7.82 10.66
C ILE A 124 -2.73 7.60 11.62
N ASP A 125 -2.73 8.30 12.74
CA ASP A 125 -1.79 8.14 13.84
C ASP A 125 -2.56 8.06 15.16
N VAL A 126 -2.35 6.97 15.91
CA VAL A 126 -3.05 6.73 17.18
C VAL A 126 -2.51 7.68 18.25
N ASP A 127 -3.40 8.52 18.79
CA ASP A 127 -3.02 9.53 19.76
C ASP A 127 -2.70 8.88 21.10
N ASN A 128 -1.57 9.27 21.70
CA ASN A 128 -1.19 8.92 23.07
C ASN A 128 -1.11 7.40 23.36
N LEU A 129 -0.78 6.55 22.38
CA LEU A 129 -0.64 5.10 22.60
C LEU A 129 0.35 4.76 23.74
N LYS A 130 1.43 5.54 23.88
CA LYS A 130 2.37 5.40 25.00
C LYS A 130 1.68 5.55 26.35
N ARG A 131 0.74 6.50 26.50
CA ARG A 131 0.00 6.68 27.75
C ARG A 131 -0.91 5.48 28.06
N ILE A 132 -1.51 4.87 27.03
CA ILE A 132 -2.27 3.62 27.20
C ILE A 132 -1.35 2.51 27.71
N ASN A 133 -0.16 2.36 27.12
CA ASN A 133 0.85 1.40 27.57
C ASN A 133 1.30 1.66 29.02
N ASP A 134 1.54 2.92 29.38
CA ASP A 134 2.05 3.29 30.70
C ASP A 134 0.99 3.05 31.80
N ILE A 135 -0.30 3.25 31.51
CA ILE A 135 -1.40 3.09 32.48
C ILE A 135 -1.90 1.64 32.56
N HIS A 136 -2.04 0.97 31.40
CA HIS A 136 -2.73 -0.32 31.30
C HIS A 136 -1.81 -1.48 30.89
N GLY A 137 -0.53 -1.20 30.63
CA GLY A 137 0.46 -2.18 30.18
C GLY A 137 0.48 -2.39 28.67
N HIS A 138 1.54 -3.01 28.17
CA HIS A 138 1.76 -3.24 26.74
C HIS A 138 0.67 -4.09 26.08
N THR A 139 0.10 -5.06 26.79
CA THR A 139 -1.00 -5.89 26.27
C THR A 139 -2.24 -5.06 25.95
N ALA A 140 -2.50 -3.99 26.72
CA ALA A 140 -3.60 -3.08 26.44
C ALA A 140 -3.31 -2.18 25.23
N GLY A 141 -2.05 -1.78 25.02
CA GLY A 141 -1.66 -1.07 23.79
C GLY A 141 -1.76 -1.93 22.55
N ASP A 142 -1.33 -3.20 22.62
CA ASP A 142 -1.52 -4.17 21.53
C ASP A 142 -3.02 -4.33 21.22
N LYS A 143 -3.86 -4.40 22.26
CA LYS A 143 -5.31 -4.44 22.08
C LYS A 143 -5.87 -3.16 21.47
N ALA A 144 -5.33 -2.00 21.84
CA ALA A 144 -5.73 -0.74 21.24
C ALA A 144 -5.44 -0.72 19.73
N ILE A 145 -4.25 -1.20 19.33
CA ILE A 145 -3.88 -1.32 17.91
C ILE A 145 -4.78 -2.31 17.17
N GLU A 146 -5.08 -3.46 17.77
CA GLU A 146 -6.01 -4.45 17.21
C GLU A 146 -7.39 -3.81 16.94
N ILE A 147 -7.94 -3.07 17.91
CA ILE A 147 -9.23 -2.37 17.79
C ILE A 147 -9.21 -1.34 16.65
N VAL A 148 -8.14 -0.56 16.51
CA VAL A 148 -7.98 0.38 15.40
C VAL A 148 -8.00 -0.36 14.06
N GLY A 149 -7.26 -1.47 13.98
CA GLY A 149 -7.26 -2.33 12.80
C GLY A 149 -8.64 -2.86 12.42
N GLU A 150 -9.40 -3.36 13.40
CA GLU A 150 -10.77 -3.83 13.19
C GLU A 150 -11.72 -2.71 12.76
N GLY A 151 -11.64 -1.55 13.41
CA GLY A 151 -12.43 -0.37 13.06
C GLY A 151 -12.21 0.05 11.61
N ILE A 152 -10.96 0.05 11.16
CA ILE A 152 -10.62 0.32 9.74
C ILE A 152 -11.26 -0.72 8.82
N LYS A 153 -11.06 -2.03 9.06
CA LYS A 153 -11.60 -3.09 8.19
C LYS A 153 -13.12 -3.04 8.04
N LYS A 154 -13.85 -2.78 9.13
CA LYS A 154 -15.32 -2.68 9.11
C LYS A 154 -15.82 -1.46 8.33
N CYS A 155 -14.95 -0.45 8.14
CA CYS A 155 -15.31 0.82 7.53
C CYS A 155 -14.83 0.99 6.08
N ILE A 156 -13.99 0.11 5.55
CA ILE A 156 -13.51 0.23 4.16
C ILE A 156 -14.17 -0.83 3.27
N ARG A 157 -14.22 -0.59 1.95
CA ARG A 157 -14.77 -1.59 1.00
C ARG A 157 -13.74 -2.67 0.73
N LYS A 158 -14.18 -3.79 0.17
CA LYS A 158 -13.29 -4.89 -0.25
C LYS A 158 -12.16 -4.46 -1.21
N ASN A 159 -12.43 -3.45 -2.04
CA ASN A 159 -11.47 -2.95 -3.02
C ASN A 159 -10.56 -1.85 -2.45
N ASP A 160 -10.90 -1.28 -1.29
CA ASP A 160 -10.07 -0.30 -0.62
C ASP A 160 -8.94 -1.02 0.14
N VAL A 161 -7.82 -0.33 0.35
CA VAL A 161 -6.65 -0.90 1.05
C VAL A 161 -6.52 -0.22 2.40
N GLY A 162 -6.44 -1.03 3.47
CA GLY A 162 -6.05 -0.58 4.81
C GLY A 162 -4.77 -1.28 5.24
N LEU A 163 -3.81 -0.54 5.77
CA LEU A 163 -2.52 -1.07 6.20
C LEU A 163 -2.00 -0.41 7.48
N ARG A 164 -1.25 -1.16 8.27
CA ARG A 164 -0.44 -0.66 9.39
C ARG A 164 0.98 -0.37 8.88
N TYR A 165 1.34 0.91 8.84
CA TYR A 165 2.62 1.36 8.30
C TYR A 165 3.74 1.32 9.35
N GLY A 166 3.39 1.71 10.59
CA GLY A 166 4.30 1.80 11.74
C GLY A 166 3.72 1.17 12.99
N GLY A 167 4.25 1.54 14.16
CA GLY A 167 3.74 1.04 15.45
C GLY A 167 2.30 1.47 15.71
N ASP A 168 2.02 2.75 15.50
CA ASP A 168 0.76 3.45 15.73
C ASP A 168 0.23 4.16 14.47
N GLU A 169 0.92 4.00 13.35
CA GLU A 169 0.61 4.65 12.07
C GLU A 169 -0.11 3.69 11.11
N PHE A 170 -1.18 4.16 10.50
CA PHE A 170 -1.99 3.43 9.54
C PHE A 170 -2.19 4.25 8.27
N ILE A 171 -2.34 3.56 7.15
CA ILE A 171 -2.65 4.17 5.86
C ILE A 171 -3.89 3.50 5.27
N ILE A 172 -4.77 4.32 4.68
CA ILE A 172 -5.93 3.86 3.92
C ILE A 172 -5.89 4.45 2.52
N LEU A 173 -6.05 3.61 1.50
CA LEU A 173 -6.33 4.03 0.13
C LEU A 173 -7.78 3.73 -0.23
N LEU A 174 -8.49 4.79 -0.60
CA LEU A 174 -9.87 4.75 -1.05
C LEU A 174 -9.91 4.98 -2.55
N PHE A 175 -10.32 3.98 -3.31
CA PHE A 175 -10.37 4.09 -4.77
C PHE A 175 -11.68 4.74 -5.21
N LYS A 176 -11.59 5.68 -6.16
CA LYS A 176 -12.74 6.39 -6.75
C LYS A 176 -13.60 7.09 -5.69
N GLN A 177 -12.96 7.61 -4.65
CA GLN A 177 -13.60 8.39 -3.59
C GLN A 177 -12.88 9.72 -3.40
N ASP A 178 -13.65 10.77 -3.15
CA ASP A 178 -13.14 12.12 -2.88
C ASP A 178 -12.88 12.35 -1.39
N LYS A 179 -12.40 13.56 -1.06
CA LYS A 179 -12.13 13.96 0.33
C LYS A 179 -13.37 13.93 1.23
N ASN A 180 -14.55 14.26 0.72
CA ASN A 180 -15.76 14.32 1.53
C ASN A 180 -16.17 12.92 2.00
N ILE A 181 -16.04 11.92 1.13
CA ILE A 181 -16.26 10.52 1.50
C ILE A 181 -15.19 10.04 2.48
N ALA A 182 -13.93 10.42 2.28
CA ALA A 182 -12.86 10.08 3.21
C ALA A 182 -13.12 10.58 4.64
N TYR A 183 -13.56 11.83 4.81
CA TYR A 183 -13.94 12.35 6.14
C TYR A 183 -15.11 11.59 6.77
N LYS A 184 -16.13 11.22 5.98
CA LYS A 184 -17.24 10.37 6.48
C LYS A 184 -16.75 9.00 6.93
N ILE A 185 -15.79 8.41 6.22
CA ILE A 185 -15.16 7.13 6.60
C ILE A 185 -14.36 7.28 7.88
N ILE A 186 -13.60 8.37 8.04
CA ILE A 186 -12.86 8.68 9.27
C ILE A 186 -13.80 8.76 10.47
N GLU A 187 -14.91 9.50 10.36
CA GLU A 187 -15.91 9.59 11.44
C GLU A 187 -16.54 8.23 11.77
N ARG A 188 -16.78 7.41 10.73
CA ARG A 188 -17.26 6.05 10.95
C ARG A 188 -16.22 5.20 11.69
N ILE A 189 -14.94 5.29 11.32
CA ILE A 189 -13.84 4.60 12.00
C ILE A 189 -13.76 5.04 13.46
N ARG A 190 -13.86 6.35 13.76
CA ARG A 190 -13.90 6.88 15.14
C ARG A 190 -15.01 6.23 15.96
N ARG A 191 -16.23 6.17 15.42
CA ARG A 191 -17.36 5.55 16.11
C ARG A 191 -17.17 4.05 16.30
N GLU A 192 -16.68 3.33 15.29
CA GLU A 192 -16.42 1.89 15.42
C GLU A 192 -15.34 1.60 16.46
N ILE A 193 -14.25 2.35 16.47
CA ILE A 193 -13.19 2.23 17.47
C ILE A 193 -13.74 2.49 18.87
N HIS A 194 -14.53 3.56 19.05
CA HIS A 194 -15.15 3.86 20.32
C HIS A 194 -16.04 2.71 20.82
N ASN A 195 -16.92 2.20 19.95
CA ASN A 195 -17.81 1.10 20.30
C ASN A 195 -17.03 -0.17 20.70
N LEU A 196 -15.96 -0.48 19.97
CA LEU A 196 -15.12 -1.65 20.24
C LEU A 196 -14.25 -1.46 21.49
N SER A 197 -13.88 -0.23 21.84
CA SER A 197 -12.97 0.04 22.97
C SER A 197 -13.68 0.11 24.32
N VAL A 198 -15.00 0.34 24.34
CA VAL A 198 -15.83 0.38 25.55
C VAL A 198 -15.70 -0.90 26.37
N ASP A 199 -15.78 -2.07 25.73
CA ASP A 199 -15.69 -3.38 26.40
C ASP A 199 -14.34 -3.63 27.08
N TYR A 200 -13.30 -2.90 26.65
CA TYR A 200 -11.95 -2.99 27.20
C TYR A 200 -11.62 -1.84 28.16
N GLY A 201 -12.55 -0.91 28.40
CA GLY A 201 -12.30 0.27 29.21
C GLY A 201 -11.21 1.19 28.63
N LEU A 202 -10.97 1.12 27.32
CA LEU A 202 -9.95 1.91 26.64
C LEU A 202 -10.59 3.13 25.96
N ASN A 203 -9.96 4.29 26.13
CA ASN A 203 -10.29 5.48 25.34
C ASN A 203 -9.24 5.63 24.23
N ILE A 204 -9.60 5.18 23.03
CA ILE A 204 -8.69 5.20 21.88
C ILE A 204 -9.07 6.36 20.97
N GLN A 205 -8.12 7.25 20.73
CA GLN A 205 -8.26 8.39 19.81
C GLN A 205 -7.18 8.31 18.73
N PHE A 206 -7.44 8.94 17.59
CA PHE A 206 -6.47 9.04 16.52
C PHE A 206 -6.65 10.34 15.74
N SER A 207 -5.55 10.86 15.24
CA SER A 207 -5.51 11.98 14.30
C SER A 207 -5.39 11.45 12.87
N ALA A 208 -5.99 12.14 11.90
CA ALA A 208 -5.98 11.75 10.50
C ALA A 208 -5.62 12.91 9.56
N GLY A 209 -5.00 12.59 8.43
CA GLY A 209 -4.74 13.53 7.35
C GLY A 209 -5.22 12.99 6.01
N VAL A 210 -5.83 13.85 5.18
CA VAL A 210 -6.51 13.43 3.95
C VAL A 210 -5.97 14.15 2.70
N ALA A 211 -5.48 13.36 1.75
CA ALA A 211 -5.06 13.84 0.44
C ALA A 211 -5.81 13.13 -0.69
N TYR A 212 -6.39 13.93 -1.60
CA TYR A 212 -7.05 13.43 -2.80
C TYR A 212 -6.12 13.54 -3.99
N SER A 213 -5.94 12.42 -4.67
CA SER A 213 -5.25 12.34 -5.95
C SER A 213 -6.24 12.62 -7.06
N ASN A 214 -6.07 13.79 -7.69
CA ASN A 214 -6.54 13.98 -9.06
C ASN A 214 -5.47 13.43 -10.02
N SER A 215 -5.87 13.13 -11.25
CA SER A 215 -5.20 12.30 -12.28
C SER A 215 -3.77 12.69 -12.71
N LEU A 216 -3.07 13.55 -11.97
CA LEU A 216 -1.78 14.13 -12.31
C LEU A 216 -0.77 14.19 -11.15
N LYS A 217 -0.99 13.51 -10.02
CA LYS A 217 -0.10 13.61 -8.85
C LYS A 217 0.73 12.36 -8.57
N ASN A 218 2.00 12.59 -8.24
CA ASN A 218 2.92 11.58 -7.71
C ASN A 218 2.47 11.15 -6.30
N MET A 219 2.63 9.87 -5.98
CA MET A 219 2.36 9.32 -4.65
C MET A 219 3.13 10.03 -3.53
N VAL A 220 4.37 10.46 -3.77
CA VAL A 220 5.16 11.25 -2.79
C VAL A 220 4.46 12.56 -2.44
N ASP A 221 3.88 13.25 -3.43
CA ASP A 221 3.15 14.50 -3.20
C ASP A 221 1.87 14.25 -2.42
N ILE A 222 1.16 13.15 -2.72
CA ILE A 222 -0.07 12.77 -2.03
C ILE A 222 0.22 12.43 -0.56
N ILE A 223 1.27 11.66 -0.28
CA ILE A 223 1.70 11.38 1.10
C ILE A 223 2.06 12.68 1.82
N THR A 224 2.87 13.53 1.20
CA THR A 224 3.28 14.83 1.77
C THR A 224 2.06 15.72 2.08
N MET A 225 1.04 15.70 1.22
CA MET A 225 -0.20 16.44 1.46
C MET A 225 -1.00 15.87 2.63
N ALA A 226 -1.09 14.54 2.76
CA ALA A 226 -1.79 13.89 3.85
C ALA A 226 -1.08 14.13 5.19
N ASP A 227 0.25 14.03 5.23
CA ASP A 227 1.05 14.33 6.43
C ASP A 227 0.87 15.76 6.92
N LYS A 228 0.85 16.74 6.00
CA LYS A 228 0.58 18.14 6.34
C LYS A 228 -0.81 18.34 6.94
N ASP A 229 -1.79 17.59 6.47
CA ASP A 229 -3.16 17.64 6.97
C ASP A 229 -3.27 16.98 8.35
N LEU A 230 -2.60 15.84 8.54
CA LEU A 230 -2.46 15.15 9.83
C LEU A 230 -1.82 16.05 10.89
N TYR A 231 -0.74 16.75 10.51
CA TYR A 231 -0.06 17.68 11.41
C TYR A 231 -0.98 18.82 11.86
N ARG A 232 -1.86 19.31 10.97
CA ARG A 232 -2.86 20.33 11.33
C ARG A 232 -3.89 19.79 12.31
N GLU A 233 -4.39 18.57 12.11
CA GLU A 233 -5.34 17.96 13.04
C GLU A 233 -4.72 17.79 14.44
N LYS A 234 -3.48 17.28 14.51
CA LYS A 234 -2.74 17.14 15.77
C LYS A 234 -2.56 18.49 16.49
N ALA A 235 -2.29 19.56 15.74
CA ALA A 235 -2.17 20.90 16.32
C ALA A 235 -3.50 21.39 16.91
N LEU A 236 -4.61 21.22 16.19
CA LEU A 236 -5.95 21.62 16.65
C LEU A 236 -6.37 20.88 17.93
N LYS A 237 -6.10 19.57 18.02
CA LYS A 237 -6.40 18.80 19.24
C LYS A 237 -5.62 19.28 20.45
N LYS A 238 -4.33 19.56 20.29
CA LYS A 238 -3.50 20.12 21.37
C LYS A 238 -4.05 21.46 21.87
N THR A 239 -4.57 22.30 20.98
CA THR A 239 -5.21 23.57 21.38
C THR A 239 -6.50 23.35 22.14
N ASN A 240 -7.29 22.33 21.80
CA ASN A 240 -8.54 22.02 22.48
C ASN A 240 -8.35 21.27 23.82
N GLU A 241 -7.17 20.72 24.07
CA GLU A 241 -6.79 20.07 25.34
C GLU A 241 -6.17 21.05 26.36
N CYS A 242 -5.78 22.26 25.93
CA CYS A 242 -5.33 23.36 26.79
C CYS A 242 -6.50 24.22 27.26
#